data_AF-A0A523NGU1-F1
#
_entry.id   AF-A0A523NGU1-F1
#
_cell.length_a   1.000
_cell.length_b   1.000
_cell.length_c   1.000
_cell.angle_alpha   90.00
_cell.angle_beta   90.00
_cell.angle_gamma   90.00
#
_symmetry.space_group_name_H-M   'P 1'
#
loop_
_entity.id
_entity.type
_entity.pdbx_description
1 polymer ?
#
loop_
_entity_poly.entity_id
_entity_poly.type
_entity_poly.pdbx_seq_one_letter_code
_entity_poly.pdbx_strand_id
1 'polypeptide(L)'
;MTPPDRVTPIVVWHNMVAGLTVSFVAISLGAAFGILSGRGAFAGIISAGIIAFITAALGGTRVQTSGPTAPMTAVSAVVIAFAYDQLLAQVPGADSEQFIDMVLILTGIAMVLMAILRLGRFISYV
;
A
#
# COMPACT_ATOMS: atom_id res chain seq x y z
N MET A 1 14.31 26.45 -0.05
CA MET A 1 14.24 25.51 -1.19
C MET A 1 15.61 25.48 -1.86
N THR A 2 16.36 24.40 -1.67
CA THR A 2 17.63 24.17 -2.37
C THR A 2 17.37 23.86 -3.85
N PRO A 3 18.22 24.32 -4.77
CA PRO A 3 18.03 24.10 -6.20
C PRO A 3 18.01 22.58 -6.55
N PRO A 4 17.21 22.17 -7.55
CA PRO A 4 16.75 20.79 -7.73
C PRO A 4 17.73 19.80 -8.41
N ASP A 5 18.99 20.16 -8.61
CA ASP A 5 19.89 19.51 -9.57
C ASP A 5 21.24 19.04 -9.00
N ARG A 6 21.56 19.34 -7.73
CA ARG A 6 22.83 18.89 -7.13
C ARG A 6 22.60 17.82 -6.07
N VAL A 7 22.80 16.57 -6.46
CA VAL A 7 22.98 15.46 -5.52
C VAL A 7 24.31 15.70 -4.79
N THR A 8 24.24 16.41 -3.68
CA THR A 8 25.41 16.62 -2.81
C THR A 8 25.48 15.52 -1.76
N PRO A 9 26.67 15.23 -1.22
CA PRO A 9 26.82 14.24 -0.15
C PRO A 9 25.89 14.50 1.05
N ILE A 10 25.60 15.78 1.34
CA ILE A 10 24.69 16.20 2.42
C ILE A 10 23.24 15.77 2.13
N VAL A 11 22.77 15.93 0.90
CA VAL A 11 21.41 15.53 0.49
C VAL A 11 21.27 14.01 0.52
N VAL A 12 22.29 13.28 0.06
CA VAL A 12 22.30 11.81 0.13
C VAL A 12 22.22 11.37 1.60
N TRP A 13 23.05 11.93 2.46
CA TRP A 13 23.03 11.61 3.89
C TRP A 13 21.66 11.89 4.53
N HIS A 14 21.08 13.06 4.25
CA HIS A 14 19.75 13.42 4.74
C HIS A 14 18.68 12.41 4.29
N ASN A 15 18.67 12.04 3.01
CA ASN A 15 17.72 11.07 2.46
C ASN A 15 17.90 9.67 3.06
N MET A 16 19.13 9.24 3.34
CA MET A 16 19.39 7.96 4.00
C MET A 16 18.84 7.92 5.43
N VAL A 17 19.08 8.99 6.21
CA VAL A 17 18.55 9.08 7.57
C VAL A 17 17.02 9.11 7.55
N ALA A 18 16.43 9.93 6.68
CA ALA A 18 14.97 10.00 6.53
C ALA A 18 14.37 8.65 6.09
N GLY A 19 14.97 7.99 5.10
CA GLY A 19 14.54 6.68 4.64
C GLY A 19 14.62 5.61 5.73
N LEU A 20 15.69 5.63 6.55
CA LEU A 20 15.83 4.73 7.69
C LEU A 20 14.76 5.01 8.76
N THR A 21 14.44 6.26 9.06
CA THR A 21 13.38 6.58 10.03
C THR A 21 12.01 6.10 9.53
N VAL A 22 11.70 6.30 8.25
CA VAL A 22 10.42 5.91 7.66
C VAL A 22 10.30 4.38 7.52
N SER A 23 11.40 3.66 7.32
CA SER A 23 11.37 2.20 7.16
C SER A 23 10.81 1.48 8.41
N PHE A 24 11.12 1.96 9.61
CA PHE A 24 10.54 1.40 10.84
C PHE A 24 9.01 1.50 10.87
N VAL A 25 8.48 2.64 10.43
CA VAL A 25 7.03 2.85 10.32
C VAL A 25 6.44 1.91 9.28
N ALA A 26 7.07 1.79 8.11
CA ALA A 26 6.62 0.91 7.03
C ALA A 26 6.61 -0.57 7.44
N ILE A 27 7.65 -1.03 8.15
CA ILE A 27 7.74 -2.41 8.68
C ILE A 27 6.61 -2.66 9.68
N SER A 28 6.39 -1.76 10.64
CA SER A 28 5.33 -1.90 11.63
C SER A 28 3.94 -1.93 10.98
N LEU A 29 3.68 -1.03 10.03
CA LEU A 29 2.39 -0.95 9.34
C LEU A 29 2.15 -2.16 8.42
N GLY A 30 3.19 -2.62 7.72
CA GLY A 30 3.15 -3.82 6.89
C GLY A 30 2.86 -5.06 7.73
N ALA A 31 3.53 -5.22 8.87
CA ALA A 31 3.28 -6.32 9.81
C ALA A 31 1.83 -6.33 10.29
N ALA A 32 1.30 -5.17 10.70
CA ALA A 32 -0.09 -5.04 11.15
C ALA A 32 -1.08 -5.44 10.04
N PHE A 33 -0.87 -4.95 8.81
CA PHE A 33 -1.72 -5.31 7.67
C PHE A 33 -1.64 -6.81 7.32
N GLY A 34 -0.44 -7.41 7.40
CA GLY A 34 -0.25 -8.85 7.20
C GLY A 34 -1.01 -9.71 8.21
N ILE A 35 -1.00 -9.32 9.49
CA ILE A 35 -1.79 -10.00 10.53
C ILE A 35 -3.29 -9.83 10.28
N LEU A 36 -3.74 -8.62 9.94
CA LEU A 36 -5.16 -8.34 9.66
C LEU A 36 -5.70 -9.12 8.46
N SER A 37 -4.88 -9.37 7.44
CA SER A 37 -5.25 -10.18 6.27
C SER A 37 -5.25 -11.70 6.52
N GLY A 38 -4.88 -12.16 7.73
CA GLY A 38 -4.80 -13.60 8.04
C GLY A 38 -3.54 -14.30 7.50
N ARG A 39 -2.68 -13.60 6.76
CA ARG A 39 -1.48 -14.15 6.08
C ARG A 39 -0.20 -14.04 6.90
N GLY A 40 -0.27 -13.40 8.07
CA GLY A 40 0.82 -13.26 9.03
C GLY A 40 1.70 -12.02 8.80
N ALA A 41 2.42 -11.64 9.86
CA ALA A 41 3.23 -10.41 9.88
C ALA A 41 4.33 -10.40 8.81
N PHE A 42 5.00 -11.53 8.61
CA PHE A 42 6.12 -11.64 7.67
C PHE A 42 5.69 -11.33 6.23
N ALA A 43 4.57 -11.89 5.78
CA ALA A 43 4.03 -11.62 4.45
C ALA A 43 3.72 -10.13 4.25
N GLY A 44 3.17 -9.47 5.28
CA GLY A 44 2.89 -8.04 5.26
C GLY A 44 4.12 -7.14 5.25
N ILE A 45 5.19 -7.52 5.97
CA ILE A 45 6.47 -6.78 5.94
C ILE A 45 7.10 -6.86 4.55
N ILE A 46 7.12 -8.06 3.95
CA ILE A 46 7.69 -8.27 2.62
C ILE A 46 6.90 -7.48 1.57
N SER A 47 5.57 -7.52 1.62
CA SER A 47 4.74 -6.78 0.66
C SER A 47 4.92 -5.26 0.79
N ALA A 48 5.01 -4.72 2.01
CA ALA A 48 5.28 -3.30 2.24
C ALA A 48 6.64 -2.87 1.66
N GLY A 49 7.69 -3.69 1.81
CA GLY A 49 8.99 -3.44 1.21
C GLY A 49 8.96 -3.44 -0.32
N ILE A 50 8.28 -4.42 -0.92
CA ILE A 50 8.13 -4.53 -2.39
C ILE A 50 7.39 -3.31 -2.95
N ILE A 51 6.28 -2.91 -2.33
CA ILE A 51 5.51 -1.75 -2.77
C ILE A 51 6.34 -0.47 -2.67
N ALA A 52 7.03 -0.25 -1.54
CA ALA A 52 7.89 0.92 -1.36
C ALA A 52 9.01 0.99 -2.42
N PHE A 53 9.58 -0.15 -2.80
CA PHE A 53 10.58 -0.21 -3.87
C PHE A 53 9.98 0.14 -5.25
N ILE A 54 8.85 -0.47 -5.60
CA ILE A 54 8.18 -0.24 -6.88
C ILE A 54 7.76 1.24 -7.02
N THR A 55 7.19 1.83 -5.97
CA THR A 55 6.73 3.22 -6.02
C THR A 55 7.87 4.22 -5.89
N ALA A 56 8.99 3.88 -5.24
CA ALA A 56 10.19 4.71 -5.31
C ALA A 56 10.77 4.75 -6.73
N ALA A 57 10.68 3.64 -7.49
CA ALA A 57 11.18 3.56 -8.86
C ALA A 57 10.23 4.19 -9.91
N LEU A 58 8.91 4.02 -9.75
CA LEU A 58 7.90 4.42 -10.73
C LEU A 58 7.04 5.62 -10.30
N GLY A 59 7.20 6.11 -9.08
CA GLY A 59 6.36 7.16 -8.50
C GLY A 59 6.64 8.56 -9.06
N GLY A 60 5.64 9.44 -8.97
CA GLY A 60 5.72 10.81 -9.46
C GLY A 60 6.19 11.86 -8.44
N THR A 61 6.49 11.44 -7.21
CA THR A 61 6.75 12.33 -6.06
C THR A 61 8.10 12.05 -5.43
N ARG A 62 8.87 13.11 -5.14
CA ARG A 62 10.26 12.99 -4.63
C ARG A 62 10.40 12.53 -3.17
N VAL A 63 9.36 12.70 -2.36
CA VAL A 63 9.44 12.51 -0.89
C VAL A 63 8.34 11.60 -0.32
N GLN A 64 7.41 11.13 -1.15
CA GLN A 64 6.32 10.28 -0.68
C GLN A 64 6.79 8.83 -0.56
N THR A 65 6.38 8.17 0.51
CA THR A 65 6.51 6.72 0.68
C THR A 65 5.17 6.04 0.39
N SER A 66 5.19 4.78 -0.01
CA SER A 66 3.97 3.99 -0.23
C SER A 66 3.92 2.78 0.68
N GLY A 67 2.71 2.43 1.10
CA GLY A 67 2.44 1.30 1.98
C GLY A 67 0.95 1.25 2.31
N PRO A 68 0.52 0.32 3.19
CA PRO A 68 -0.82 0.36 3.73
C PRO A 68 -1.07 1.75 4.37
N THR A 69 -2.29 2.25 4.33
CA THR A 69 -2.66 3.50 5.00
C THR A 69 -3.80 3.22 5.96
N ALA A 70 -3.99 4.04 7.01
CA ALA A 70 -5.09 3.82 7.94
C ALA A 70 -6.47 3.68 7.25
N PRO A 71 -6.84 4.51 6.25
CA PRO A 71 -8.09 4.32 5.51
C PRO A 71 -8.12 3.02 4.70
N MET A 72 -7.03 2.66 4.02
CA MET A 72 -6.94 1.40 3.26
C MET A 72 -7.10 0.19 4.18
N THR A 73 -6.42 0.19 5.32
CA THR A 73 -6.47 -0.89 6.31
C THR A 73 -7.86 -1.00 6.93
N ALA A 74 -8.50 0.12 7.25
CA ALA A 74 -9.86 0.13 7.79
C ALA A 74 -10.87 -0.50 6.83
N VAL A 75 -10.84 -0.10 5.55
CA VAL A 75 -11.75 -0.69 4.54
C VAL A 75 -11.41 -2.17 4.29
N SER A 76 -10.12 -2.51 4.19
CA SER A 76 -9.70 -3.89 3.96
C SER A 76 -10.12 -4.81 5.11
N ALA A 77 -10.03 -4.35 6.37
CA ALA A 77 -10.46 -5.14 7.54
C ALA A 77 -11.95 -5.48 7.48
N VAL A 78 -12.80 -4.55 7.02
CA VAL A 78 -14.24 -4.81 6.84
C VAL A 78 -14.48 -5.85 5.74
N VAL A 79 -13.75 -5.77 4.62
CA VAL A 79 -13.85 -6.74 3.52
C VAL A 79 -13.39 -8.14 3.97
N ILE A 80 -12.28 -8.21 4.70
CA ILE A 80 -11.74 -9.46 5.24
C ILE A 80 -12.71 -10.09 6.24
N ALA A 81 -13.27 -9.29 7.15
CA ALA A 81 -14.27 -9.77 8.12
C ALA A 81 -15.50 -10.35 7.40
N PHE A 82 -16.01 -9.66 6.38
CA PHE A 82 -17.09 -10.15 5.55
C PHE A 82 -16.73 -11.47 4.84
N ALA A 83 -15.52 -11.56 4.29
CA ALA A 83 -15.06 -12.74 3.56
C ALA A 83 -15.00 -14.00 4.44
N TYR A 84 -14.65 -13.88 5.71
CA TYR A 84 -14.57 -15.02 6.63
C TYR A 84 -15.91 -15.34 7.31
N ASP A 85 -16.76 -14.35 7.58
CA ASP A 85 -17.98 -14.54 8.38
C ASP A 85 -19.24 -14.76 7.51
N GLN A 86 -19.37 -14.04 6.40
CA GLN A 86 -20.62 -14.00 5.62
C GLN A 86 -20.53 -14.66 4.24
N LEU A 87 -19.33 -14.79 3.67
CA LEU A 87 -19.16 -15.31 2.31
C LEU A 87 -19.68 -16.74 2.16
N LEU A 88 -19.32 -17.64 3.07
CA LEU A 88 -19.73 -19.04 3.04
C LEU A 88 -21.25 -19.22 3.18
N ALA A 89 -21.92 -18.30 3.89
CA ALA A 89 -23.36 -18.32 4.05
C ALA A 89 -24.10 -17.93 2.74
N GLN A 90 -23.50 -17.06 1.92
CA GLN A 90 -24.07 -16.61 0.66
C GLN A 90 -23.65 -17.49 -0.53
N VAL A 91 -22.41 -17.98 -0.51
CA VAL A 91 -21.81 -18.79 -1.57
C VAL A 91 -21.14 -20.03 -0.94
N PRO A 92 -21.88 -21.14 -0.80
CA PRO A 92 -21.34 -22.37 -0.25
C PRO A 92 -20.16 -22.88 -1.09
N GLY A 93 -19.02 -23.12 -0.44
CA GLY A 93 -17.80 -23.62 -1.09
C GLY A 93 -16.90 -22.56 -1.71
N ALA A 94 -17.15 -21.28 -1.47
CA ALA A 94 -16.23 -20.21 -1.85
C ALA A 94 -15.06 -20.09 -0.87
N ASP A 95 -13.84 -19.96 -1.41
CA ASP A 95 -12.63 -19.71 -0.61
C ASP A 95 -12.51 -18.22 -0.27
N SER A 96 -12.53 -17.90 1.03
CA SER A 96 -12.42 -16.53 1.55
C SER A 96 -11.12 -15.84 1.10
N GLU A 97 -10.01 -16.56 1.06
CA GLU A 97 -8.70 -16.03 0.62
C GLU A 97 -8.73 -15.63 -0.86
N GLN A 98 -9.31 -16.47 -1.71
CA GLN A 98 -9.44 -16.17 -3.14
C GLN A 98 -10.33 -14.95 -3.36
N PHE A 99 -11.42 -14.81 -2.59
CA PHE A 99 -12.28 -13.62 -2.66
C PHE A 99 -11.51 -12.34 -2.31
N ILE A 100 -10.73 -12.36 -1.21
CA ILE A 100 -9.91 -11.20 -0.81
C ILE A 100 -8.90 -10.85 -1.89
N ASP A 101 -8.19 -11.83 -2.44
CA ASP A 101 -7.20 -11.61 -3.49
C ASP A 101 -7.84 -11.03 -4.77
N MET A 102 -9.02 -11.51 -5.15
CA MET A 102 -9.77 -10.98 -6.29
C MET A 102 -10.20 -9.52 -6.09
N VAL A 103 -10.68 -9.16 -4.89
CA VAL A 103 -11.05 -7.77 -4.57
C VAL A 103 -9.82 -6.86 -4.62
N LEU A 104 -8.68 -7.28 -4.08
CA LEU A 104 -7.44 -6.51 -4.10
C LEU A 104 -6.90 -6.34 -5.53
N ILE A 105 -6.90 -7.40 -6.33
CA ILE A 105 -6.48 -7.35 -7.75
C ILE A 105 -7.41 -6.42 -8.54
N LEU A 106 -8.73 -6.54 -8.37
CA LEU A 106 -9.71 -5.69 -9.05
C LEU A 106 -9.53 -4.21 -8.65
N THR A 107 -9.27 -3.93 -7.38
CA THR A 107 -8.95 -2.59 -6.88
C THR A 107 -7.68 -2.04 -7.55
N GLY A 108 -6.64 -2.89 -7.70
CA GLY A 108 -5.42 -2.53 -8.41
C GLY A 108 -5.66 -2.21 -9.89
N ILE A 109 -6.45 -3.03 -10.58
CA ILE A 109 -6.84 -2.78 -11.98
C ILE A 109 -7.62 -1.47 -12.09
N ALA A 110 -8.61 -1.24 -11.23
CA ALA A 110 -9.37 0.00 -11.19
C ALA A 110 -8.48 1.22 -10.94
N MET A 111 -7.50 1.13 -10.03
CA MET A 111 -6.48 2.15 -9.80
C MET A 111 -5.66 2.46 -11.06
N VAL A 112 -5.20 1.43 -11.79
CA VAL A 112 -4.46 1.60 -13.06
C VAL A 112 -5.34 2.27 -14.12
N LEU A 113 -6.60 1.87 -14.26
CA LEU A 113 -7.54 2.49 -15.18
C LEU A 113 -7.78 3.98 -14.84
N MET A 114 -8.00 4.30 -13.56
CA MET A 114 -8.14 5.68 -13.10
C MET A 114 -6.87 6.51 -13.34
N ALA A 115 -5.69 5.90 -13.19
CA ALA A 115 -4.41 6.54 -13.49
C ALA A 115 -4.27 6.87 -14.98
N ILE A 116 -4.63 5.94 -15.88
CA ILE A 116 -4.61 6.14 -17.35
C ILE A 116 -5.57 7.27 -17.75
N LEU A 117 -6.77 7.30 -17.16
CA LEU A 117 -7.77 8.36 -17.38
C LEU A 117 -7.39 9.70 -16.74
N ARG A 118 -6.26 9.76 -16.01
CA ARG A 118 -5.78 10.94 -15.26
C ARG A 118 -6.83 11.50 -14.31
N LEU A 119 -7.54 10.61 -13.61
CA LEU A 119 -8.58 10.97 -12.66
C LEU A 119 -8.01 11.57 -11.36
N GLY A 120 -6.73 11.35 -11.07
CA GLY A 120 -6.04 11.93 -9.91
C GLY A 120 -6.08 13.46 -9.85
N ARG A 121 -6.31 14.16 -10.98
CA ARG A 121 -6.50 15.61 -11.01
C ARG A 121 -7.71 16.09 -10.21
N PHE A 122 -8.72 15.23 -10.04
CA PHE A 122 -9.95 15.61 -9.35
C PHE A 122 -9.82 15.55 -7.83
N ILE A 123 -8.77 14.91 -7.31
CA ILE A 123 -8.49 14.83 -5.87
C ILE A 123 -8.24 16.24 -5.30
N SER A 124 -7.80 17.21 -6.11
CA SER A 124 -7.57 18.58 -5.64
C SER A 124 -8.83 19.39 -5.30
N TYR A 125 -10.02 18.85 -5.58
CA TYR A 125 -11.30 19.54 -5.30
C TYR A 125 -11.99 19.06 -4.02
N VAL A 126 -11.36 18.15 -3.28
CA VAL A 126 -11.82 17.63 -1.98
C VAL A 126 -10.85 18.10 -0.90
#